data_AF-A0A366K481-F1
#
_entry.id   AF-A0A366K481-F1
#
_cell.length_a   1.000
_cell.length_b   1.000
_cell.length_c   1.000
_cell.angle_alpha   90.00
_cell.angle_beta   90.00
_cell.angle_gamma   90.00
#
_symmetry.space_group_name_H-M   'P 1'
#
loop_
_entity.id
_entity.type
_entity.pdbx_description
1 polymer ?
#
loop_
_entity_poly.entity_id
_entity_poly.type
_entity_poly.pdbx_seq_one_letter_code
_entity_poly.pdbx_strand_id
1 'polypeptide(L)'
;MADLNQDVKKVLNAAWTKDSVFTEEEKQRVRNRIGTSAVKGRKKDYVPKLLSAAAAVGFIVLIGGIAGIQTDVFNKQNGQEAAIADKEFYPGLADGAMLNNWKLNNFEKDSYGHLSAAFTGKAKVTGTLDFREETVYFLPDHDSLKLLPLMDGQNIKITFNETDQEMLKKVFGITEPIKEESVSLIIGGYRAAEGIVHQAEILEVVMPKEPQLEAVPFQMAVNNTKELVLLEPLNHVYKEFSLRGTDEILRGLSPADVFQLFLFAEETEDYYTQYALFNHDPDIEKPFPALNDYLKAKSESPSIPEEQTLLHRVKNADLEVVIIDESSAYISITEEEGFGFGLSKNNDGIWKVNWMPIQ
;
A
#
# COMPACT_ATOMS: atom_id res chain seq x y z
N MET A 1 20.90 -24.46 -22.04
CA MET A 1 19.61 -24.54 -22.78
C MET A 1 18.74 -25.71 -22.31
N ALA A 2 19.30 -26.87 -21.92
CA ALA A 2 18.52 -27.95 -21.30
C ALA A 2 18.06 -27.62 -19.86
N ASP A 3 18.89 -26.94 -19.06
CA ASP A 3 18.56 -26.62 -17.65
C ASP A 3 17.42 -25.60 -17.50
N LEU A 4 17.35 -24.57 -18.37
CA LEU A 4 16.29 -23.55 -18.33
C LEU A 4 14.89 -24.18 -18.53
N ASN A 5 14.81 -25.21 -19.37
CA ASN A 5 13.57 -25.94 -19.62
C ASN A 5 13.14 -26.81 -18.41
N GLN A 6 14.10 -27.21 -17.57
CA GLN A 6 13.82 -28.02 -16.38
C GLN A 6 13.36 -27.15 -15.21
N ASP A 7 13.90 -25.94 -15.08
CA ASP A 7 13.47 -24.97 -14.07
C ASP A 7 12.09 -24.39 -14.39
N VAL A 8 11.80 -24.06 -15.66
CA VAL A 8 10.44 -23.65 -16.09
C VAL A 8 9.41 -24.77 -15.85
N LYS A 9 9.76 -26.03 -16.13
CA LYS A 9 8.89 -27.18 -15.82
C LYS A 9 8.65 -27.37 -14.32
N LYS A 10 9.63 -27.06 -13.47
CA LYS A 10 9.46 -27.10 -12.01
C LYS A 10 8.51 -25.99 -11.54
N VAL A 11 8.66 -24.78 -12.06
CA VAL A 11 7.81 -23.63 -11.69
C VAL A 11 6.35 -23.85 -12.14
N LEU A 12 6.13 -24.37 -13.35
CA LEU A 12 4.77 -24.71 -13.82
C LEU A 12 4.13 -25.83 -12.98
N ASN A 13 4.86 -26.90 -12.67
CA ASN A 13 4.32 -27.99 -11.84
C ASN A 13 4.10 -27.57 -10.38
N ALA A 14 4.93 -26.66 -9.85
CA ALA A 14 4.75 -26.11 -8.50
C ALA A 14 3.55 -25.17 -8.42
N ALA A 15 3.27 -24.38 -9.47
CA ALA A 15 2.08 -23.54 -9.53
C ALA A 15 0.77 -24.33 -9.70
N TRP A 16 0.85 -25.57 -10.21
CA TRP A 16 -0.31 -26.39 -10.58
C TRP A 16 -0.63 -27.51 -9.58
N THR A 17 0.31 -27.85 -8.69
CA THR A 17 0.05 -28.75 -7.56
C THR A 17 -0.24 -27.94 -6.32
N LYS A 18 -1.10 -28.46 -5.43
CA LYS A 18 -1.60 -27.83 -4.20
C LYS A 18 -0.53 -27.45 -3.16
N ASP A 19 0.74 -27.56 -3.53
CA ASP A 19 1.93 -27.36 -2.73
C ASP A 19 2.90 -26.37 -3.41
N SER A 20 2.40 -25.24 -3.94
CA SER A 20 3.24 -24.02 -4.01
C SER A 20 3.44 -23.52 -2.57
N VAL A 21 4.17 -24.31 -1.78
CA VAL A 21 4.54 -23.97 -0.42
C VAL A 21 5.59 -22.90 -0.57
N PHE A 22 5.15 -21.64 -0.48
CA PHE A 22 6.00 -20.50 -0.16
C PHE A 22 7.13 -20.99 0.77
N THR A 23 8.38 -20.66 0.48
CA THR A 23 9.47 -20.91 1.43
C THR A 23 9.10 -20.28 2.79
N GLU A 24 9.62 -20.77 3.93
CA GLU A 24 9.27 -20.14 5.21
C GLU A 24 9.62 -18.64 5.23
N GLU A 25 10.63 -18.22 4.45
CA GLU A 25 11.00 -16.82 4.23
C GLU A 25 9.95 -16.06 3.40
N GLU A 26 9.42 -16.63 2.33
CA GLU A 26 8.34 -16.03 1.55
C GLU A 26 7.02 -16.06 2.32
N LYS A 27 6.72 -17.11 3.10
CA LYS A 27 5.60 -17.13 4.03
C LYS A 27 5.75 -16.08 5.11
N GLN A 28 6.96 -15.82 5.59
CA GLN A 28 7.23 -14.74 6.53
C GLN A 28 7.02 -13.38 5.86
N ARG A 29 7.44 -13.22 4.60
CA ARG A 29 7.27 -11.99 3.80
C ARG A 29 5.79 -11.71 3.48
N VAL A 30 5.04 -12.75 3.13
CA VAL A 30 3.59 -12.72 2.90
C VAL A 30 2.84 -12.57 4.23
N ARG A 31 3.22 -13.26 5.32
CA ARG A 31 2.66 -13.04 6.67
C ARG A 31 2.97 -11.66 7.23
N ASN A 32 4.09 -11.04 6.88
CA ASN A 32 4.39 -9.67 7.30
C ASN A 32 3.60 -8.65 6.47
N ARG A 33 3.28 -8.96 5.21
CA ARG A 33 2.38 -8.15 4.35
C ARG A 33 0.90 -8.33 4.69
N ILE A 34 0.45 -9.53 5.06
CA ILE A 34 -0.96 -9.87 5.35
C ILE A 34 -1.28 -9.78 6.87
N GLY A 35 -0.29 -9.97 7.73
CA GLY A 35 -0.46 -10.21 9.17
C GLY A 35 -0.75 -9.00 10.05
N THR A 36 -0.90 -7.80 9.50
CA THR A 36 -1.42 -6.65 10.27
C THR A 36 -2.94 -6.47 10.12
N SER A 37 -3.62 -7.19 9.21
CA SER A 37 -5.04 -6.94 8.92
C SER A 37 -6.00 -8.12 9.16
N ALA A 38 -5.54 -9.34 9.49
CA ALA A 38 -6.45 -10.48 9.58
C ALA A 38 -6.27 -11.38 10.83
N VAL A 39 -6.44 -10.83 12.05
CA VAL A 39 -6.99 -11.62 13.18
C VAL A 39 -7.79 -10.72 14.12
N LYS A 40 -9.11 -10.64 13.91
CA LYS A 40 -10.10 -10.64 14.99
C LYS A 40 -11.44 -11.08 14.43
N GLY A 41 -11.75 -12.36 14.67
CA GLY A 41 -13.05 -12.93 14.35
C GLY A 41 -14.19 -12.10 14.94
N ARG A 42 -15.24 -11.93 14.12
CA ARG A 42 -16.54 -11.39 14.52
C ARG A 42 -17.01 -12.04 15.82
N LYS A 43 -16.92 -11.32 16.94
CA LYS A 43 -17.75 -11.56 18.12
C LYS A 43 -18.78 -10.44 18.19
N LYS A 44 -20.04 -10.86 18.30
CA LYS A 44 -21.25 -10.05 18.39
C LYS A 44 -21.09 -8.91 19.40
N ASP A 45 -21.50 -7.72 18.98
CA ASP A 45 -21.56 -6.51 19.78
C ASP A 45 -22.39 -6.70 21.06
N TYR A 46 -21.74 -6.50 22.20
CA TYR A 46 -22.37 -6.03 23.43
C TYR A 46 -21.47 -4.96 24.02
N VAL A 47 -21.73 -3.70 23.64
CA VAL A 47 -21.08 -2.53 24.23
C VAL A 47 -21.89 -2.12 25.46
N PRO A 48 -21.33 -2.12 26.68
CA PRO A 48 -21.94 -1.38 27.77
C PRO A 48 -21.74 0.11 27.53
N LYS A 49 -22.85 0.83 27.39
CA LYS A 49 -22.94 2.29 27.40
C LYS A 49 -22.28 2.83 28.69
N LEU A 50 -21.04 3.33 28.64
CA LEU A 50 -20.50 4.10 29.78
C LEU A 50 -19.25 4.98 29.53
N LEU A 51 -18.89 5.33 28.28
CA LEU A 51 -17.79 6.28 28.03
C LEU A 51 -18.07 7.30 26.90
N SER A 52 -19.32 7.74 26.78
CA SER A 52 -19.71 8.81 25.84
C SER A 52 -20.40 9.98 26.54
N ALA A 53 -19.86 10.40 27.68
CA ALA A 53 -20.35 11.54 28.45
C ALA A 53 -19.19 12.40 29.01
N ALA A 54 -18.33 12.93 28.13
CA ALA A 54 -17.39 14.00 28.48
C ALA A 54 -16.88 14.79 27.25
N ALA A 55 -17.69 14.94 26.19
CA ALA A 55 -17.34 15.74 25.02
C ALA A 55 -18.53 16.61 24.58
N ALA A 56 -19.05 17.42 25.51
CA ALA A 56 -20.11 18.39 25.20
C ALA A 56 -20.21 19.49 26.26
N VAL A 57 -19.11 20.14 26.64
CA VAL A 57 -19.16 21.50 27.23
C VAL A 57 -17.87 22.24 26.85
N GLY A 58 -18.01 23.36 26.15
CA GLY A 58 -16.96 24.40 26.14
C GLY A 58 -16.36 24.79 24.79
N PHE A 59 -17.16 24.96 23.74
CA PHE A 59 -16.78 25.80 22.59
C PHE A 59 -17.62 27.08 22.61
N ILE A 60 -17.23 28.06 23.43
CA ILE A 60 -17.77 29.44 23.36
C ILE A 60 -16.61 30.42 23.67
N VAL A 61 -16.23 31.16 22.63
CA VAL A 61 -15.57 32.49 22.61
C VAL A 61 -14.11 32.57 23.07
N LEU A 62 -13.22 32.89 22.10
CA LEU A 62 -12.20 33.93 22.22
C LEU A 62 -11.75 34.39 20.82
N ILE A 63 -12.67 35.04 20.10
CA ILE A 63 -12.32 36.07 19.12
C ILE A 63 -12.57 37.39 19.84
N GLY A 64 -11.51 38.13 20.18
CA GLY A 64 -11.61 39.48 20.70
C GLY A 64 -10.51 39.80 21.72
N GLY A 65 -9.55 40.64 21.32
CA GLY A 65 -8.71 41.37 22.28
C GLY A 65 -7.23 41.54 21.91
N ILE A 66 -6.89 42.08 20.73
CA ILE A 66 -5.63 42.82 20.58
C ILE A 66 -5.95 44.28 20.91
N ALA A 67 -5.77 44.66 22.17
CA ALA A 67 -5.67 46.06 22.58
C ALA A 67 -4.99 46.17 23.97
N GLY A 68 -3.69 46.49 23.94
CA GLY A 68 -3.01 47.39 24.88
C GLY A 68 -2.87 46.99 26.35
N ILE A 69 -1.65 46.67 26.78
CA ILE A 69 -1.06 47.22 28.02
C ILE A 69 0.42 47.52 27.77
N GLN A 70 0.74 48.81 27.66
CA GLN A 70 2.05 49.38 28.02
C GLN A 70 2.03 49.72 29.52
N THR A 71 3.21 49.67 30.14
CA THR A 71 3.59 50.17 31.50
C THR A 71 3.04 49.34 32.67
N ASP A 72 3.73 49.12 33.79
CA ASP A 72 5.11 49.35 34.24
C ASP A 72 5.26 48.59 35.59
N VAL A 73 6.50 48.29 35.98
CA VAL A 73 7.01 48.44 37.36
C VAL A 73 6.25 47.74 38.50
N PHE A 74 6.75 46.55 38.91
CA PHE A 74 7.09 46.12 40.28
C PHE A 74 7.04 44.58 40.39
N ASN A 75 8.19 43.91 40.29
CA ASN A 75 8.54 42.87 41.27
C ASN A 75 10.04 42.54 41.20
N LYS A 76 10.82 43.18 42.07
CA LYS A 76 12.15 42.73 42.49
C LYS A 76 11.95 42.11 43.86
N GLN A 77 12.04 40.78 43.94
CA GLN A 77 12.59 39.98 45.06
C GLN A 77 12.01 38.57 45.05
N ASN A 78 12.71 37.65 44.36
CA ASN A 78 13.22 36.40 44.91
C ASN A 78 14.07 35.73 43.83
N GLY A 79 15.27 35.30 44.19
CA GLY A 79 16.29 34.79 43.28
C GLY A 79 15.93 33.44 42.66
N GLN A 80 15.05 33.45 41.68
CA GLN A 80 15.15 32.50 40.57
C GLN A 80 16.03 33.16 39.52
N GLU A 81 17.12 32.49 39.15
CA GLU A 81 17.82 32.74 37.90
C GLU A 81 16.77 32.76 36.80
N ALA A 82 16.33 33.97 36.40
CA ALA A 82 15.73 34.17 35.10
C ALA A 82 16.87 33.90 34.11
N ALA A 83 17.04 32.61 33.80
CA ALA A 83 17.93 32.12 32.78
C ALA A 83 17.65 32.98 31.56
N ILE A 84 18.66 33.76 31.19
CA ILE A 84 18.68 34.56 29.99
C ILE A 84 18.51 33.53 28.87
N ALA A 85 17.30 33.41 28.37
CA ALA A 85 17.01 32.70 27.14
C ALA A 85 17.93 33.30 26.08
N ASP A 86 18.90 32.52 25.62
CA ASP A 86 19.70 32.85 24.45
C ASP A 86 18.73 33.00 23.28
N LYS A 87 18.37 34.26 23.00
CA LYS A 87 17.36 34.69 22.02
C LYS A 87 17.72 34.34 20.58
N GLU A 88 18.83 33.66 20.33
CA GLU A 88 19.27 33.39 18.95
C GLU A 88 18.52 32.21 18.32
N PHE A 89 18.16 31.18 19.11
CA PHE A 89 17.54 29.98 18.55
C PHE A 89 16.04 30.16 18.18
N TYR A 90 15.27 30.88 19.01
CA TYR A 90 13.91 31.35 18.72
C TYR A 90 13.72 32.79 19.22
N PRO A 91 14.14 33.81 18.44
CA PRO A 91 14.13 35.19 18.88
C PRO A 91 12.72 35.70 19.18
N GLY A 92 12.52 36.13 20.42
CA GLY A 92 11.26 36.74 20.87
C GLY A 92 10.16 35.76 21.22
N LEU A 93 10.42 34.45 21.19
CA LEU A 93 9.46 33.44 21.63
C LEU A 93 9.58 33.23 23.15
N ALA A 94 8.50 33.50 23.88
CA ALA A 94 8.40 33.28 25.31
C ALA A 94 7.66 31.98 25.63
N ASP A 95 7.87 31.41 26.82
CA ASP A 95 7.15 30.21 27.27
C ASP A 95 5.62 30.39 27.12
N GLY A 96 4.96 29.38 26.56
CA GLY A 96 3.53 29.41 26.24
C GLY A 96 3.16 30.13 24.94
N ALA A 97 4.10 30.77 24.25
CA ALA A 97 3.85 31.36 22.94
C ALA A 97 3.53 30.27 21.89
N MET A 98 2.78 30.68 20.86
CA MET A 98 2.35 29.79 19.78
C MET A 98 3.21 30.01 18.53
N LEU A 99 3.63 28.93 17.88
CA LEU A 99 4.29 28.93 16.58
C LEU A 99 3.68 27.82 15.71
N ASN A 100 3.10 28.16 14.56
CA ASN A 100 2.44 27.20 13.66
C ASN A 100 1.42 26.27 14.37
N ASN A 101 0.66 26.82 15.32
CA ASN A 101 -0.29 26.09 16.18
C ASN A 101 0.33 25.14 17.22
N TRP A 102 1.64 25.23 17.45
CA TRP A 102 2.34 24.55 18.53
C TRP A 102 2.60 25.50 19.69
N LYS A 103 2.34 25.04 20.91
CA LYS A 103 2.64 25.78 22.14
C LYS A 103 4.06 25.47 22.58
N LEU A 104 4.90 26.48 22.73
CA LEU A 104 6.21 26.34 23.36
C LEU A 104 6.02 26.03 24.86
N ASN A 105 6.61 24.94 25.34
CA ASN A 105 6.57 24.58 26.75
C ASN A 105 7.76 25.16 27.51
N ASN A 106 8.97 24.93 26.99
CA ASN A 106 10.23 25.29 27.62
C ASN A 106 11.38 25.24 26.62
N PHE A 107 12.47 25.92 26.98
CA PHE A 107 13.79 25.73 26.41
C PHE A 107 14.61 24.79 27.30
N GLU A 108 15.43 23.94 26.69
CA GLU A 108 16.31 23.01 27.37
C GLU A 108 17.74 23.16 26.84
N LYS A 109 18.74 23.01 27.72
CA LYS A 109 20.15 22.89 27.35
C LYS A 109 20.62 21.49 27.68
N ASP A 110 21.27 20.82 26.73
CA ASP A 110 21.88 19.52 27.01
C ASP A 110 23.21 19.67 27.80
N SER A 111 23.86 18.54 28.12
CA SER A 111 25.14 18.54 28.85
C SER A 111 26.29 19.23 28.11
N TYR A 112 26.14 19.44 26.80
CA TYR A 112 27.12 20.10 25.93
C TYR A 112 26.76 21.58 25.69
N GLY A 113 25.65 22.06 26.25
CA GLY A 113 25.17 23.42 26.11
C GLY A 113 24.36 23.68 24.84
N HIS A 114 24.03 22.65 24.05
CA HIS A 114 23.18 22.79 22.88
C HIS A 114 21.76 23.13 23.30
N LEU A 115 21.19 24.13 22.64
CA LEU A 115 19.84 24.58 22.89
C LEU A 115 18.82 23.70 22.17
N SER A 116 17.72 23.42 22.85
CA SER A 116 16.53 22.85 22.24
C SER A 116 15.27 23.54 22.77
N ALA A 117 14.21 23.54 21.96
CA ALA A 117 12.91 24.10 22.28
C ALA A 117 11.87 22.99 22.16
N ALA A 118 11.13 22.74 23.25
CA ALA A 118 10.13 21.70 23.31
C ALA A 118 8.72 22.30 23.14
N PHE A 119 7.96 21.73 22.23
CA PHE A 119 6.64 22.17 21.84
C PHE A 119 5.62 21.05 22.03
N THR A 120 4.39 21.43 22.38
CA THR A 120 3.21 20.54 22.36
C THR A 120 2.19 21.07 21.38
N GLY A 121 1.64 20.18 20.57
CA GLY A 121 0.66 20.50 19.55
C GLY A 121 0.05 19.24 18.98
N LYS A 122 -0.53 19.36 17.78
CA LYS A 122 -0.98 18.21 17.01
C LYS A 122 -0.88 18.53 15.53
N ALA A 123 -0.10 17.77 14.79
CA ALA A 123 -0.01 17.90 13.34
C ALA A 123 -0.04 16.54 12.66
N LYS A 124 -0.74 16.45 11.53
CA LYS A 124 -0.63 15.32 10.61
C LYS A 124 0.44 15.68 9.59
N VAL A 125 1.53 14.93 9.58
CA VAL A 125 2.67 15.11 8.67
C VAL A 125 2.80 13.90 7.75
N THR A 126 3.36 14.14 6.58
CA THR A 126 3.68 13.17 5.53
C THR A 126 5.15 13.29 5.13
N GLY A 127 5.74 12.19 4.70
CA GLY A 127 7.17 12.16 4.38
C GLY A 127 7.73 10.76 4.17
N THR A 128 9.05 10.64 4.20
CA THR A 128 9.77 9.38 3.99
C THR A 128 10.38 8.91 5.30
N LEU A 129 10.24 7.62 5.64
CA LEU A 129 11.03 7.02 6.71
C LEU A 129 12.32 6.43 6.14
N ASP A 130 13.45 6.78 6.75
CA ASP A 130 14.79 6.33 6.42
C ASP A 130 15.33 5.54 7.61
N PHE A 131 15.28 4.21 7.51
CA PHE A 131 15.73 3.29 8.57
C PHE A 131 17.22 3.02 8.38
N ARG A 132 18.05 3.60 9.25
CA ARG A 132 19.51 3.44 9.17
C ARG A 132 20.04 2.85 10.46
N GLU A 133 20.69 1.70 10.34
CA GLU A 133 21.25 0.96 11.47
C GLU A 133 20.16 0.72 12.52
N GLU A 134 20.26 1.38 13.68
CA GLU A 134 19.30 1.25 14.78
C GLU A 134 18.33 2.44 14.89
N THR A 135 18.55 3.51 14.10
CA THR A 135 17.80 4.77 14.19
C THR A 135 16.82 4.95 13.05
N VAL A 136 15.59 5.34 13.39
CA VAL A 136 14.56 5.72 12.42
C VAL A 136 14.56 7.23 12.22
N TYR A 137 14.82 7.68 10.99
CA TYR A 137 14.67 9.08 10.61
C TYR A 137 13.40 9.27 9.79
N PHE A 138 12.70 10.38 10.01
CA PHE A 138 11.61 10.86 9.19
C PHE A 138 12.05 12.13 8.47
N LEU A 139 11.83 12.14 7.16
CA LEU A 139 12.11 13.25 6.27
C LEU A 139 10.75 13.83 5.85
N PRO A 140 10.28 14.91 6.49
CA PRO A 140 8.99 15.50 6.16
C PRO A 140 8.98 16.02 4.72
N ASP A 141 7.85 15.90 4.04
CA ASP A 141 7.65 16.57 2.77
C ASP A 141 7.51 18.10 2.94
N HIS A 142 7.59 18.81 1.82
CA HIS A 142 7.59 20.27 1.82
C HIS A 142 6.34 20.89 2.46
N ASP A 143 5.17 20.25 2.34
CA ASP A 143 3.94 20.76 2.94
C ASP A 143 3.88 20.50 4.44
N SER A 144 4.41 19.35 4.89
CA SER A 144 4.52 19.00 6.31
C SER A 144 5.49 19.90 7.06
N LEU A 145 6.58 20.35 6.43
CA LEU A 145 7.50 21.31 7.04
C LEU A 145 6.80 22.60 7.49
N LYS A 146 5.77 23.06 6.76
CA LYS A 146 4.98 24.26 7.10
C LYS A 146 4.11 24.06 8.34
N LEU A 147 3.84 22.81 8.73
CA LEU A 147 3.00 22.47 9.87
C LEU A 147 3.80 22.32 11.17
N LEU A 148 5.13 22.27 11.08
CA LEU A 148 6.04 22.13 12.22
C LEU A 148 6.44 23.50 12.77
N PRO A 149 6.78 23.63 14.06
CA PRO A 149 7.18 24.90 14.65
C PRO A 149 8.64 25.23 14.30
N LEU A 150 8.91 25.44 13.02
CA LEU A 150 10.23 25.74 12.46
C LEU A 150 10.35 27.24 12.16
N MET A 151 11.56 27.79 12.37
CA MET A 151 11.85 29.19 12.01
C MET A 151 12.27 29.35 10.55
N ASP A 152 13.05 28.40 10.02
CA ASP A 152 13.55 28.43 8.65
C ASP A 152 13.30 27.08 7.97
N GLY A 153 12.87 27.13 6.69
CA GLY A 153 12.51 25.98 5.85
C GLY A 153 13.70 25.10 5.43
N GLN A 154 14.59 24.79 6.37
CA GLN A 154 15.72 23.89 6.17
C GLN A 154 15.23 22.45 6.04
N ASN A 155 15.97 21.65 5.27
CA ASN A 155 15.78 20.21 5.22
C ASN A 155 16.17 19.60 6.57
N ILE A 156 15.17 19.41 7.42
CA ILE A 156 15.35 18.78 8.73
C ILE A 156 15.16 17.27 8.63
N LYS A 157 15.83 16.55 9.51
CA LYS A 157 15.56 15.14 9.82
C LYS A 157 14.90 15.09 11.19
N ILE A 158 13.88 14.25 11.33
CA ILE A 158 13.22 14.02 12.61
C ILE A 158 13.57 12.62 13.07
N THR A 159 14.04 12.48 14.30
CA THR A 159 14.15 11.19 14.99
C THR A 159 13.06 11.06 16.04
N PHE A 160 12.92 9.88 16.63
CA PHE A 160 11.89 9.59 17.61
C PHE A 160 12.50 9.03 18.90
N ASN A 161 11.73 9.02 19.99
CA ASN A 161 12.15 8.28 21.19
C ASN A 161 12.21 6.76 20.90
N GLU A 162 12.90 6.00 21.74
CA GLU A 162 13.09 4.55 21.56
C GLU A 162 11.76 3.79 21.41
N THR A 163 10.73 4.17 22.18
CA THR A 163 9.40 3.52 22.13
C THR A 163 8.73 3.72 20.77
N ASP A 164 8.76 4.94 20.24
CA ASP A 164 8.19 5.29 18.95
C ASP A 164 8.99 4.66 17.78
N GLN A 165 10.31 4.55 17.92
CA GLN A 165 11.14 3.87 16.91
C GLN A 165 10.79 2.38 16.82
N GLU A 166 10.66 1.69 17.96
CA GLU A 166 10.27 0.28 17.99
C GLU A 166 8.84 0.07 17.47
N MET A 167 7.92 1.00 17.78
CA MET A 167 6.59 1.00 17.20
C MET A 167 6.64 1.10 15.67
N LEU A 168 7.40 2.05 15.11
CA LEU A 168 7.52 2.22 13.66
C LEU A 168 8.14 0.98 12.99
N LYS A 169 9.23 0.42 13.54
CA LYS A 169 9.84 -0.82 13.03
C LYS A 169 8.83 -1.96 12.97
N LYS A 170 8.00 -2.10 14.01
CA LYS A 170 6.95 -3.12 14.07
C LYS A 170 5.82 -2.88 13.07
N VAL A 171 5.32 -1.64 12.97
CA VAL A 171 4.20 -1.27 12.09
C VAL A 171 4.55 -1.48 10.62
N PHE A 172 5.78 -1.14 10.23
CA PHE A 172 6.25 -1.27 8.85
C PHE A 172 6.97 -2.61 8.57
N GLY A 173 7.04 -3.52 9.56
CA GLY A 173 7.61 -4.86 9.39
C GLY A 173 9.10 -4.88 9.02
N ILE A 174 9.87 -3.92 9.53
CA ILE A 174 11.22 -3.65 9.06
C ILE A 174 12.26 -4.45 9.84
N THR A 175 12.95 -5.34 9.14
CA THR A 175 14.06 -6.15 9.67
C THR A 175 15.42 -5.76 9.11
N GLU A 176 15.46 -4.93 8.07
CA GLU A 176 16.68 -4.47 7.39
C GLU A 176 16.57 -2.97 7.06
N PRO A 177 17.70 -2.26 6.85
CA PRO A 177 17.68 -0.86 6.44
C PRO A 177 16.93 -0.68 5.11
N ILE A 178 15.79 0.01 5.15
CA ILE A 178 15.00 0.35 3.97
C ILE A 178 14.58 1.81 4.01
N LYS A 179 14.22 2.36 2.84
CA LYS A 179 13.51 3.62 2.75
C LYS A 179 12.06 3.32 2.43
N GLU A 180 11.16 3.73 3.31
CA GLU A 180 9.72 3.63 3.07
C GLU A 180 9.20 5.00 2.61
N GLU A 181 8.73 5.04 1.38
CA GLU A 181 8.25 6.27 0.75
C GLU A 181 6.78 6.53 1.12
N SER A 182 6.46 7.77 1.48
CA SER A 182 5.08 8.26 1.68
C SER A 182 4.34 7.68 2.91
N VAL A 183 4.92 7.86 4.10
CA VAL A 183 4.21 7.60 5.36
C VAL A 183 3.43 8.82 5.82
N SER A 184 2.37 8.61 6.61
CA SER A 184 1.68 9.69 7.31
C SER A 184 1.66 9.43 8.82
N LEU A 185 2.05 10.44 9.60
CA LEU A 185 2.16 10.38 11.06
C LEU A 185 1.33 11.51 11.67
N ILE A 186 0.71 11.26 12.82
CA ILE A 186 0.17 12.31 13.69
C ILE A 186 1.14 12.43 14.86
N ILE A 187 1.76 13.60 15.00
CA ILE A 187 2.71 13.90 16.07
C ILE A 187 2.10 14.87 17.09
N GLY A 188 2.48 14.71 18.35
CA GLY A 188 1.94 15.47 19.49
C GLY A 188 2.97 16.31 20.25
N GLY A 189 4.22 15.82 20.27
CA GLY A 189 5.38 16.49 20.83
C GLY A 189 6.40 16.77 19.75
N TYR A 190 7.06 17.92 19.84
CA TYR A 190 8.14 18.29 18.92
C TYR A 190 9.26 19.01 19.67
N ARG A 191 10.49 18.59 19.44
CA ARG A 191 11.69 19.19 20.03
C ARG A 191 12.61 19.63 18.91
N ALA A 192 12.66 20.94 18.68
CA ALA A 192 13.64 21.55 17.79
C ALA A 192 14.97 21.64 18.53
N ALA A 193 16.06 21.23 17.91
CA ALA A 193 17.41 21.32 18.49
C ALA A 193 18.32 22.12 17.56
N GLU A 194 19.36 22.75 18.09
CA GLU A 194 20.41 23.35 17.26
C GLU A 194 21.03 22.30 16.34
N GLY A 195 20.82 22.44 15.03
CA GLY A 195 21.33 21.51 14.01
C GLY A 195 20.25 21.08 13.02
N ILE A 196 20.44 19.90 12.42
CA ILE A 196 19.56 19.36 11.37
C ILE A 196 18.71 18.17 11.84
N VAL A 197 18.93 17.66 13.05
CA VAL A 197 18.20 16.50 13.60
C VAL A 197 17.34 16.95 14.77
N HIS A 198 16.03 16.92 14.56
CA HIS A 198 15.01 17.25 15.55
C HIS A 198 14.39 15.98 16.09
N GLN A 199 13.58 16.07 17.14
CA GLN A 199 12.87 14.92 17.70
C GLN A 199 11.36 15.17 17.70
N ALA A 200 10.57 14.12 17.45
CA ALA A 200 9.12 14.16 17.58
C ALA A 200 8.59 12.98 18.41
N GLU A 201 7.38 13.15 18.94
CA GLU A 201 6.60 12.12 19.64
C GLU A 201 5.39 11.77 18.78
N ILE A 202 5.23 10.48 18.51
CA ILE A 202 4.16 9.97 17.65
C ILE A 202 2.92 9.68 18.49
N LEU A 203 1.79 10.25 18.09
CA LEU A 203 0.48 9.92 18.66
C LEU A 203 -0.19 8.77 17.90
N GLU A 204 -0.05 8.76 16.57
CA GLU A 204 -0.71 7.78 15.71
C GLU A 204 0.06 7.64 14.38
N VAL A 205 0.20 6.41 13.90
CA VAL A 205 0.64 6.13 12.53
C VAL A 205 -0.61 6.04 11.65
N VAL A 206 -0.72 6.93 10.67
CA VAL A 206 -1.84 6.94 9.73
C VAL A 206 -1.44 6.07 8.55
N MET A 207 -1.83 4.80 8.59
CA MET A 207 -1.67 3.93 7.43
C MET A 207 -2.47 4.53 6.26
N PRO A 208 -1.87 4.66 5.05
CA PRO A 208 -2.67 4.98 3.89
C PRO A 208 -3.80 3.96 3.83
N LYS A 209 -5.04 4.43 3.71
CA LYS A 209 -6.13 3.51 3.41
C LYS A 209 -5.74 2.85 2.10
N GLU A 210 -5.63 1.52 2.10
CA GLU A 210 -5.52 0.78 0.86
C GLU A 210 -6.59 1.35 -0.08
N PRO A 211 -6.21 1.76 -1.31
CA PRO A 211 -7.19 2.24 -2.26
C PRO A 211 -8.29 1.18 -2.32
N GLN A 212 -9.53 1.59 -2.08
CA GLN A 212 -10.65 0.69 -2.22
C GLN A 212 -10.73 0.37 -3.71
N LEU A 213 -10.13 -0.76 -4.10
CA LEU A 213 -10.16 -1.21 -5.47
C LEU A 213 -11.61 -1.50 -5.81
N GLU A 214 -12.12 -0.89 -6.88
CA GLU A 214 -13.49 -1.15 -7.32
C GLU A 214 -13.55 -2.59 -7.86
N ALA A 215 -14.20 -3.46 -7.10
CA ALA A 215 -14.49 -4.83 -7.50
C ALA A 215 -15.82 -4.86 -8.29
N VAL A 216 -15.77 -5.29 -9.55
CA VAL A 216 -16.95 -5.41 -10.41
C VAL A 216 -17.31 -6.89 -10.55
N PRO A 217 -18.45 -7.34 -10.00
CA PRO A 217 -18.84 -8.74 -10.08
C PRO A 217 -19.28 -9.13 -11.49
N PHE A 218 -18.94 -10.36 -11.91
CA PHE A 218 -19.44 -10.99 -13.13
C PHE A 218 -19.51 -12.50 -12.96
N GLN A 219 -20.13 -13.18 -13.94
CA GLN A 219 -20.26 -14.63 -13.94
C GLN A 219 -19.96 -15.19 -15.33
N MET A 220 -19.44 -16.42 -15.35
CA MET A 220 -19.24 -17.16 -16.60
C MET A 220 -20.59 -17.64 -17.13
N ALA A 221 -20.86 -17.39 -18.41
CA ALA A 221 -22.04 -17.97 -19.06
C ALA A 221 -21.78 -19.45 -19.38
N VAL A 222 -22.68 -20.32 -18.92
CA VAL A 222 -22.64 -21.77 -19.16
C VAL A 222 -23.96 -22.25 -19.77
N ASN A 223 -23.90 -23.27 -20.62
CA ASN A 223 -25.10 -23.91 -21.18
C ASN A 223 -25.68 -24.99 -20.24
N ASN A 224 -26.74 -25.67 -20.69
CA ASN A 224 -27.37 -26.75 -19.95
C ASN A 224 -26.46 -27.96 -19.69
N THR A 225 -25.38 -28.11 -20.45
CA THR A 225 -24.35 -29.15 -20.29
C THR A 225 -23.16 -28.69 -19.44
N LYS A 226 -23.22 -27.47 -18.86
CA LYS A 226 -22.15 -26.82 -18.07
C LYS A 226 -20.86 -26.52 -18.86
N GLU A 227 -20.95 -26.42 -20.17
CA GLU A 227 -19.86 -25.94 -21.02
C GLU A 227 -19.91 -24.41 -21.07
N LEU A 228 -18.74 -23.77 -21.15
CA LEU A 228 -18.66 -22.32 -21.32
C LEU A 228 -19.28 -21.90 -22.65
N VAL A 229 -20.02 -20.79 -22.62
CA VAL A 229 -20.59 -20.16 -23.82
C VAL A 229 -20.24 -18.68 -23.82
N LEU A 230 -19.74 -18.19 -24.94
CA LEU A 230 -19.60 -16.75 -25.14
C LEU A 230 -20.92 -16.18 -25.67
N LEU A 231 -21.43 -15.15 -24.99
CA LEU A 231 -22.60 -14.40 -25.46
C LEU A 231 -22.19 -13.42 -26.56
N GLU A 232 -23.14 -13.00 -27.41
CA GLU A 232 -22.89 -11.90 -28.35
C GLU A 232 -22.80 -10.57 -27.58
N PRO A 233 -21.90 -9.64 -27.96
CA PRO A 233 -21.02 -9.68 -29.13
C PRO A 233 -19.67 -10.41 -28.93
N LEU A 234 -19.38 -10.90 -27.73
CA LEU A 234 -18.06 -11.46 -27.37
C LEU A 234 -17.70 -12.71 -28.20
N ASN A 235 -18.68 -13.55 -28.54
CA ASN A 235 -18.50 -14.69 -29.43
C ASN A 235 -18.07 -14.29 -30.85
N HIS A 236 -18.60 -13.20 -31.39
CA HIS A 236 -18.15 -12.66 -32.67
C HIS A 236 -16.69 -12.21 -32.59
N VAL A 237 -16.32 -11.49 -31.52
CA VAL A 237 -14.93 -11.07 -31.26
C VAL A 237 -13.99 -12.27 -31.17
N TYR A 238 -14.38 -13.34 -30.46
CA TYR A 238 -13.61 -14.57 -30.39
C TYR A 238 -13.34 -15.17 -31.77
N LYS A 239 -14.38 -15.31 -32.60
CA LYS A 239 -14.25 -15.88 -33.95
C LYS A 239 -13.38 -15.04 -34.86
N GLU A 240 -13.48 -13.71 -34.78
CA GLU A 240 -12.61 -12.84 -35.57
C GLU A 240 -11.16 -12.93 -35.10
N PHE A 241 -10.95 -12.93 -33.78
CA PHE A 241 -9.63 -13.01 -33.18
C PHE A 241 -8.95 -14.36 -33.44
N SER A 242 -9.66 -15.49 -33.31
CA SER A 242 -9.10 -16.83 -33.57
C SER A 242 -8.69 -17.03 -35.03
N LEU A 243 -9.38 -16.36 -35.97
CA LEU A 243 -9.05 -16.40 -37.39
C LEU A 243 -7.86 -15.52 -37.78
N ARG A 244 -7.73 -14.33 -37.17
CA ARG A 244 -6.77 -13.31 -37.60
C ARG A 244 -5.55 -13.18 -36.68
N GLY A 245 -5.72 -13.46 -35.39
CA GLY A 245 -4.69 -13.33 -34.36
C GLY A 245 -4.22 -11.89 -34.11
N THR A 246 -4.99 -10.87 -34.51
CA THR A 246 -4.59 -9.45 -34.40
C THR A 246 -5.18 -8.81 -33.14
N ASP A 247 -4.32 -8.24 -32.30
CA ASP A 247 -4.72 -7.63 -31.02
C ASP A 247 -5.75 -6.50 -31.16
N GLU A 248 -5.78 -5.79 -32.29
CA GLU A 248 -6.76 -4.72 -32.57
C GLU A 248 -8.22 -5.17 -32.40
N ILE A 249 -8.50 -6.45 -32.63
CA ILE A 249 -9.85 -7.03 -32.46
C ILE A 249 -10.29 -7.04 -30.99
N LEU A 250 -9.32 -7.07 -30.07
CA LEU A 250 -9.56 -7.05 -28.62
C LEU A 250 -9.68 -5.63 -28.06
N ARG A 251 -9.55 -4.58 -28.90
CA ARG A 251 -9.57 -3.20 -28.45
C ARG A 251 -10.92 -2.87 -27.81
N GLY A 252 -10.88 -2.32 -26.60
CA GLY A 252 -12.07 -1.91 -25.84
C GLY A 252 -12.73 -3.03 -25.04
N LEU A 253 -12.25 -4.28 -25.13
CA LEU A 253 -12.67 -5.34 -24.21
C LEU A 253 -12.25 -5.04 -22.77
N SER A 254 -13.08 -5.45 -21.82
CA SER A 254 -12.74 -5.40 -20.40
C SER A 254 -11.82 -6.58 -19.99
N PRO A 255 -11.19 -6.54 -18.80
CA PRO A 255 -10.47 -7.70 -18.28
C PRO A 255 -11.33 -8.97 -18.18
N ALA A 256 -12.60 -8.84 -17.78
CA ALA A 256 -13.54 -9.97 -17.72
C ALA A 256 -13.81 -10.58 -19.10
N ASP A 257 -13.88 -9.76 -20.15
CA ASP A 257 -14.10 -10.23 -21.51
C ASP A 257 -12.88 -11.04 -22.01
N VAL A 258 -11.66 -10.50 -21.84
CA VAL A 258 -10.42 -11.19 -22.23
C VAL A 258 -10.24 -12.49 -21.45
N PHE A 259 -10.57 -12.49 -20.16
CA PHE A 259 -10.58 -13.68 -19.32
C PHE A 259 -11.55 -14.76 -19.84
N GLN A 260 -12.78 -14.37 -20.21
CA GLN A 260 -13.75 -15.29 -20.80
C GLN A 260 -13.27 -15.87 -22.13
N LEU A 261 -12.67 -15.05 -23.01
CA LEU A 261 -12.07 -15.54 -24.27
C LEU A 261 -10.97 -16.58 -24.00
N PHE A 262 -10.13 -16.34 -22.99
CA PHE A 262 -9.03 -17.24 -22.63
C PHE A 262 -9.53 -18.60 -22.14
N LEU A 263 -10.52 -18.61 -21.25
CA LEU A 263 -11.10 -19.85 -20.74
C LEU A 263 -11.93 -20.58 -21.78
N PHE A 264 -12.61 -19.86 -22.68
CA PHE A 264 -13.32 -20.48 -23.79
C PHE A 264 -12.35 -21.14 -24.79
N ALA A 265 -11.20 -20.53 -25.05
CA ALA A 265 -10.13 -21.16 -25.82
C ALA A 265 -9.63 -22.45 -25.16
N GLU A 266 -9.50 -22.47 -23.82
CA GLU A 266 -9.16 -23.67 -23.06
C GLU A 266 -10.23 -24.77 -23.20
N GLU A 267 -11.50 -24.43 -23.00
CA GLU A 267 -12.64 -25.36 -23.10
C GLU A 267 -12.72 -26.03 -24.48
N THR A 268 -12.45 -25.27 -25.54
CA THR A 268 -12.53 -25.74 -26.93
C THR A 268 -11.21 -26.30 -27.47
N GLU A 269 -10.19 -26.41 -26.62
CA GLU A 269 -8.83 -26.84 -26.97
C GLU A 269 -8.17 -25.99 -28.09
N ASP A 270 -8.60 -24.74 -28.25
CA ASP A 270 -8.03 -23.76 -29.18
C ASP A 270 -6.80 -23.08 -28.57
N TYR A 271 -5.76 -23.90 -28.36
CA TYR A 271 -4.52 -23.44 -27.72
C TYR A 271 -3.75 -22.39 -28.54
N TYR A 272 -4.02 -22.28 -29.84
CA TYR A 272 -3.47 -21.20 -30.66
C TYR A 272 -4.04 -19.85 -30.22
N THR A 273 -5.36 -19.75 -30.14
CA THR A 273 -6.04 -18.54 -29.66
C THR A 273 -5.69 -18.27 -28.20
N GLN A 274 -5.63 -19.30 -27.36
CA GLN A 274 -5.20 -19.16 -25.96
C GLN A 274 -3.80 -18.56 -25.86
N TYR A 275 -2.84 -19.04 -26.67
CA TYR A 275 -1.48 -18.50 -26.71
C TYR A 275 -1.46 -17.03 -27.18
N ALA A 276 -2.25 -16.70 -28.20
CA ALA A 276 -2.32 -15.36 -28.75
C ALA A 276 -2.90 -14.33 -27.75
N LEU A 277 -3.66 -14.77 -26.73
CA LEU A 277 -4.21 -13.88 -25.69
C LEU A 277 -3.18 -13.48 -24.62
N PHE A 278 -2.02 -14.15 -24.52
CA PHE A 278 -0.95 -13.71 -23.62
C PHE A 278 -0.35 -12.38 -24.06
N ASN A 279 0.25 -11.65 -23.13
CA ASN A 279 0.98 -10.44 -23.44
C ASN A 279 2.33 -10.77 -24.11
N HIS A 280 2.50 -10.34 -25.35
CA HIS A 280 3.67 -10.61 -26.18
C HIS A 280 4.60 -9.41 -26.33
N ASP A 281 4.45 -8.39 -25.50
CA ASP A 281 5.37 -7.26 -25.49
C ASP A 281 6.83 -7.69 -25.23
N PRO A 282 7.81 -6.94 -25.77
CA PRO A 282 9.22 -7.32 -25.72
C PRO A 282 9.84 -7.20 -24.32
N ASP A 283 9.27 -6.37 -23.46
CA ASP A 283 9.71 -6.12 -22.08
C ASP A 283 9.11 -7.11 -21.06
N ILE A 284 8.18 -7.97 -21.50
CA ILE A 284 7.57 -9.00 -20.65
C ILE A 284 8.31 -10.32 -20.80
N GLU A 285 8.66 -10.93 -19.66
CA GLU A 285 9.24 -12.27 -19.63
C GLU A 285 8.24 -13.32 -20.10
N LYS A 286 8.65 -14.13 -21.08
CA LYS A 286 7.82 -15.15 -21.71
C LYS A 286 8.39 -16.53 -21.37
N PRO A 287 7.74 -17.30 -20.48
CA PRO A 287 8.13 -18.68 -20.20
C PRO A 287 8.14 -19.55 -21.47
N PHE A 288 7.27 -19.22 -22.44
CA PHE A 288 7.19 -19.89 -23.74
C PHE A 288 7.34 -18.87 -24.87
N PRO A 289 8.57 -18.60 -25.34
CA PRO A 289 8.80 -17.62 -26.41
C PRO A 289 8.14 -17.98 -27.74
N ALA A 290 7.89 -19.27 -27.99
CA ALA A 290 7.26 -19.77 -29.19
C ALA A 290 6.02 -20.63 -28.89
N LEU A 291 5.04 -20.57 -29.81
CA LEU A 291 3.81 -21.36 -29.75
C LEU A 291 4.07 -22.86 -29.58
N ASN A 292 5.05 -23.41 -30.30
CA ASN A 292 5.34 -24.85 -30.23
C ASN A 292 5.82 -25.28 -28.83
N ASP A 293 6.53 -24.40 -28.10
CA ASP A 293 6.95 -24.68 -26.73
C ASP A 293 5.75 -24.72 -25.79
N TYR A 294 4.81 -23.79 -25.97
CA TYR A 294 3.55 -23.76 -25.23
C TYR A 294 2.68 -25.00 -25.48
N LEU A 295 2.49 -25.38 -26.76
CA LEU A 295 1.72 -26.58 -27.13
C LEU A 295 2.38 -27.85 -26.58
N LYS A 296 3.71 -27.92 -26.64
CA LYS A 296 4.46 -29.03 -26.05
C LYS A 296 4.25 -29.08 -24.53
N ALA A 297 4.31 -27.95 -23.84
CA ALA A 297 4.05 -27.90 -22.40
C ALA A 297 2.62 -28.34 -22.05
N LYS A 298 1.61 -27.92 -22.81
CA LYS A 298 0.21 -28.36 -22.61
C LYS A 298 0.04 -29.87 -22.79
N SER A 299 0.66 -30.45 -23.81
CA SER A 299 0.59 -31.90 -24.07
C SER A 299 1.43 -32.77 -23.12
N GLU A 300 2.53 -32.23 -22.57
CA GLU A 300 3.38 -32.92 -21.60
C GLU A 300 2.93 -32.71 -20.14
N SER A 301 1.96 -31.82 -19.91
CA SER A 301 1.46 -31.53 -18.55
C SER A 301 0.78 -32.77 -17.97
N PRO A 302 1.09 -33.13 -16.70
CA PRO A 302 0.40 -34.23 -16.05
C PRO A 302 -1.10 -33.96 -15.99
N SER A 303 -1.91 -35.00 -16.18
CA SER A 303 -3.36 -34.90 -16.08
C SER A 303 -3.72 -34.48 -14.65
N ILE A 304 -4.21 -33.25 -14.51
CA ILE A 304 -4.78 -32.75 -13.27
C ILE A 304 -6.24 -33.19 -13.21
N PRO A 305 -6.74 -33.68 -12.07
CA PRO A 305 -8.15 -33.95 -11.91
C PRO A 305 -8.98 -32.72 -12.28
N GLU A 306 -10.03 -32.90 -13.08
CA GLU A 306 -10.86 -31.80 -13.61
C GLU A 306 -11.29 -30.82 -12.51
N GLU A 307 -11.69 -31.33 -11.34
CA GLU A 307 -12.11 -30.56 -10.16
C GLU A 307 -11.06 -29.56 -9.65
N GLN A 308 -9.78 -29.79 -9.96
CA GLN A 308 -8.67 -28.95 -9.52
C GLN A 308 -8.26 -27.92 -10.58
N THR A 309 -8.80 -28.00 -11.79
CA THR A 309 -8.50 -27.06 -12.89
C THR A 309 -9.12 -25.69 -12.64
N LEU A 310 -8.49 -24.63 -13.18
CA LEU A 310 -9.03 -23.28 -13.14
C LEU A 310 -10.44 -23.23 -13.76
N LEU A 311 -10.61 -23.89 -14.92
CA LEU A 311 -11.85 -23.95 -15.68
C LEU A 311 -13.02 -24.52 -14.87
N HIS A 312 -12.79 -25.55 -14.06
CA HIS A 312 -13.81 -26.09 -13.17
C HIS A 312 -14.17 -25.09 -12.05
N ARG A 313 -13.18 -24.41 -11.45
CA ARG A 313 -13.41 -23.45 -10.35
C ARG A 313 -14.24 -22.26 -10.81
N VAL A 314 -13.84 -21.63 -11.90
CA VAL A 314 -14.48 -20.41 -12.42
C VAL A 314 -15.90 -20.63 -12.94
N LYS A 315 -16.25 -21.85 -13.37
CA LYS A 315 -17.63 -22.22 -13.75
C LYS A 315 -18.59 -22.27 -12.57
N ASN A 316 -18.10 -22.42 -11.35
CA ASN A 316 -18.91 -22.64 -10.15
C ASN A 316 -18.76 -21.53 -9.09
N ALA A 317 -17.92 -20.52 -9.33
CA ALA A 317 -17.61 -19.47 -8.38
C ALA A 317 -18.18 -18.11 -8.80
N ASP A 318 -18.39 -17.23 -7.81
CA ASP A 318 -18.56 -15.81 -8.05
C ASP A 318 -17.21 -15.16 -8.37
N LEU A 319 -17.19 -14.31 -9.40
CA LEU A 319 -15.98 -13.68 -9.90
C LEU A 319 -16.08 -12.17 -9.79
N GLU A 320 -14.96 -11.54 -9.48
CA GLU A 320 -14.86 -10.08 -9.41
C GLU A 320 -13.66 -9.60 -10.22
N VAL A 321 -13.86 -8.59 -11.05
CA VAL A 321 -12.75 -7.86 -11.66
C VAL A 321 -12.27 -6.82 -10.68
N VAL A 322 -10.98 -6.83 -10.36
CA VAL A 322 -10.35 -5.82 -9.52
C VAL A 322 -9.32 -5.07 -10.36
N ILE A 323 -9.59 -3.78 -10.60
CA ILE A 323 -8.68 -2.88 -11.32
C ILE A 323 -7.67 -2.33 -10.31
N ILE A 324 -6.39 -2.68 -10.45
CA ILE A 324 -5.32 -2.17 -9.58
C ILE A 324 -4.96 -0.74 -10.00
N ASP A 325 -4.79 -0.56 -11.31
CA ASP A 325 -4.49 0.71 -11.95
C ASP A 325 -4.95 0.70 -13.42
N GLU A 326 -4.60 1.73 -14.20
CA GLU A 326 -5.03 1.87 -15.60
C GLU A 326 -4.49 0.76 -16.54
N SER A 327 -3.47 0.02 -16.11
CA SER A 327 -2.71 -0.95 -16.89
C SER A 327 -2.74 -2.38 -16.33
N SER A 328 -3.16 -2.56 -15.08
CA SER A 328 -3.13 -3.83 -14.36
C SER A 328 -4.48 -4.16 -13.71
N ALA A 329 -4.90 -5.41 -13.85
CA ALA A 329 -6.12 -5.93 -13.25
C ALA A 329 -5.95 -7.40 -12.87
N TYR A 330 -6.80 -7.89 -11.97
CA TYR A 330 -6.94 -9.33 -11.75
C TYR A 330 -8.40 -9.73 -11.62
N ILE A 331 -8.67 -11.00 -11.90
CA ILE A 331 -9.94 -11.64 -11.60
C ILE A 331 -9.79 -12.35 -10.25
N SER A 332 -10.56 -11.92 -9.26
CA SER A 332 -10.68 -12.63 -7.99
C SER A 332 -11.73 -13.73 -8.08
N ILE A 333 -11.41 -14.89 -7.53
CA ILE A 333 -12.37 -15.98 -7.34
C ILE A 333 -12.79 -15.94 -5.87
N THR A 334 -13.97 -15.42 -5.57
CA THR A 334 -14.36 -15.01 -4.20
C THR A 334 -14.35 -16.16 -3.19
N GLU A 335 -14.46 -17.41 -3.64
CA GLU A 335 -14.41 -18.59 -2.78
C GLU A 335 -13.00 -18.98 -2.30
N GLU A 336 -11.94 -18.43 -2.91
CA GLU A 336 -10.54 -18.75 -2.61
C GLU A 336 -9.73 -17.47 -2.34
N GLU A 337 -9.59 -17.09 -1.06
CA GLU A 337 -8.78 -15.94 -0.65
C GLU A 337 -7.35 -16.06 -1.20
N GLY A 338 -6.91 -15.01 -1.91
CA GLY A 338 -5.56 -14.91 -2.45
C GLY A 338 -5.37 -15.55 -3.83
N PHE A 339 -6.38 -16.17 -4.43
CA PHE A 339 -6.29 -16.71 -5.78
C PHE A 339 -6.74 -15.67 -6.82
N GLY A 340 -5.79 -15.15 -7.60
CA GLY A 340 -6.04 -14.14 -8.62
C GLY A 340 -5.65 -14.61 -10.02
N PHE A 341 -6.40 -14.18 -11.04
CA PHE A 341 -5.99 -14.31 -12.44
C PHE A 341 -5.58 -12.94 -12.99
N GLY A 342 -4.28 -12.72 -13.19
CA GLY A 342 -3.71 -11.44 -13.59
C GLY A 342 -3.80 -11.13 -15.09
N LEU A 343 -4.14 -9.87 -15.39
CA LEU A 343 -4.14 -9.28 -16.72
C LEU A 343 -3.37 -7.96 -16.72
N SER A 344 -2.76 -7.65 -17.86
CA SER A 344 -2.07 -6.38 -18.09
C SER A 344 -2.40 -5.83 -19.47
N LYS A 345 -2.34 -4.51 -19.64
CA LYS A 345 -2.38 -3.91 -20.98
C LYS A 345 -1.02 -4.12 -21.67
N ASN A 346 -1.08 -4.38 -22.97
CA ASN A 346 0.10 -4.29 -23.83
C ASN A 346 0.47 -2.82 -24.12
N ASN A 347 1.54 -2.60 -24.88
CA ASN A 347 2.03 -1.29 -25.31
C ASN A 347 1.02 -0.48 -26.13
N ASP A 348 0.03 -1.14 -26.75
CA ASP A 348 -1.08 -0.52 -27.48
C ASP A 348 -2.29 -0.20 -26.60
N GLY A 349 -2.22 -0.49 -25.29
CA GLY A 349 -3.28 -0.25 -24.32
C GLY A 349 -4.39 -1.30 -24.32
N ILE A 350 -4.15 -2.48 -24.89
CA ILE A 350 -5.11 -3.57 -25.04
C ILE A 350 -4.88 -4.61 -23.95
N TRP A 351 -5.92 -5.04 -23.25
CA TRP A 351 -5.82 -6.05 -22.20
C TRP A 351 -5.38 -7.41 -22.74
N LYS A 352 -4.41 -8.03 -22.07
CA LYS A 352 -3.83 -9.33 -22.36
C LYS A 352 -3.67 -10.14 -21.08
N VAL A 353 -3.55 -11.45 -21.21
CA VAL A 353 -3.32 -12.38 -20.10
C VAL A 353 -1.84 -12.35 -19.71
N ASN A 354 -1.54 -12.34 -18.40
CA ASN A 354 -0.17 -12.47 -17.93
C ASN A 354 0.34 -13.90 -18.13
N TRP A 355 1.64 -14.10 -18.41
CA TRP A 355 2.20 -15.45 -18.65
C TRP A 355 2.12 -16.40 -17.45
N MET A 356 2.17 -15.83 -16.25
CA MET A 356 1.90 -16.51 -14.99
C MET A 356 0.63 -15.90 -14.42
N PRO A 357 -0.55 -16.25 -14.99
CA PRO A 357 -1.77 -15.52 -14.70
C PRO A 357 -2.30 -15.88 -13.32
N ILE A 358 -2.08 -17.11 -12.85
CA ILE A 358 -2.51 -17.54 -11.51
C ILE A 358 -1.45 -17.12 -10.49
N GLN A 359 -1.85 -16.33 -9.50
CA GLN A 359 -1.00 -15.83 -8.42
C GLN A 359 -1.67 -15.99 -7.06
#